data_AF-A0A412KSM3-F1
#
_entry.id   AF-A0A412KSM3-F1
#
_cell.length_a   1.000
_cell.length_b   1.000
_cell.length_c   1.000
_cell.angle_alpha   90.00
_cell.angle_beta   90.00
_cell.angle_gamma   90.00
#
_symmetry.space_group_name_H-M   'P 1'
#
loop_
_entity.id
_entity.type
_entity.pdbx_description
1 polymer ?
#
loop_
_entity_poly.entity_id
_entity_poly.type
_entity_poly.pdbx_seq_one_letter_code
_entity_poly.pdbx_strand_id
1 'polypeptide(L)'
;MLDKGTRICPFCGEPVTFDETGRRVDVQAGQAAETNGLPELVALRELSPVPGTREETIAELRRLQKYFSDMDEKYAVLEDLWMMSSRWRQPSRSHWLIGGGLLALLLYLLIGIHFPAGVIVLFLVLWGLISYLGYQRSWRAYLAHKRKTELDIRTTENQIRNFYNDATRCFLPLDYTSPEVFHELILGLDSGMITSFEDYRINN
;
A
#
# COMPACT_ATOMS: atom_id res chain seq x y z
N MET A 1 31.53 2.18 7.09
CA MET A 1 30.82 1.41 8.13
C MET A 1 29.81 2.37 8.72
N LEU A 2 28.51 2.10 8.56
CA LEU A 2 27.44 2.97 9.06
C LEU A 2 27.01 2.46 10.44
N ASP A 3 26.85 3.37 11.40
CA ASP A 3 26.60 3.05 12.81
C ASP A 3 25.26 2.32 13.01
N LYS A 4 25.34 1.08 13.50
CA LYS A 4 24.23 0.28 14.02
C LYS A 4 23.63 0.94 15.25
N GLY A 5 22.30 1.09 15.32
CA GLY A 5 21.65 1.62 16.51
C GLY A 5 20.19 2.02 16.31
N THR A 6 19.47 2.14 17.42
CA THR A 6 18.10 2.67 17.47
C THR A 6 18.15 4.20 17.48
N ARG A 7 17.47 4.86 16.55
CA ARG A 7 17.35 6.32 16.50
C ARG A 7 15.88 6.71 16.56
N ILE A 8 15.58 7.84 17.18
CA ILE A 8 14.22 8.37 17.22
C ILE A 8 13.95 9.11 15.91
N CYS A 9 12.86 8.77 15.23
CA CYS A 9 12.44 9.47 14.02
C CYS A 9 12.07 10.93 14.37
N PRO A 10 12.68 11.95 13.75
CA PRO A 10 12.37 13.35 14.05
C PRO A 10 10.98 13.79 13.56
N PHE A 11 10.31 12.99 12.73
CA PHE A 11 8.98 13.30 12.19
C PHE A 11 7.83 12.69 13.01
N CYS A 12 7.95 11.41 13.41
CA CYS A 12 6.88 10.71 14.14
C CYS A 12 7.23 10.38 15.60
N GLY A 13 8.46 10.63 16.06
CA GLY A 13 8.88 10.34 17.44
C GLY A 13 9.05 8.85 17.77
N GLU A 14 8.84 7.96 16.80
CA GLU A 14 8.98 6.51 17.02
C GLU A 14 10.45 6.04 16.96
N PRO A 15 10.82 5.01 17.75
CA PRO A 15 12.14 4.40 17.67
C PRO A 15 12.28 3.56 16.38
N VAL A 16 13.33 3.86 15.60
CA VAL A 16 13.66 3.17 14.35
C VAL A 16 15.01 2.49 14.50
N THR A 17 15.07 1.18 14.26
CA THR A 17 16.29 0.38 14.30
C THR A 17 16.97 0.32 12.93
N PHE A 18 18.30 0.42 12.89
CA PHE A 18 19.09 0.32 11.66
C PHE A 18 20.07 -0.86 11.72
N ASP A 19 20.22 -1.58 10.60
CA ASP A 19 21.21 -2.66 10.45
C ASP A 19 22.62 -2.13 10.14
N GLU A 20 23.58 -3.05 10.06
CA GLU A 20 25.00 -2.77 9.80
C GLU A 20 25.26 -2.22 8.38
N THR A 21 24.27 -2.31 7.49
CA THR A 21 24.30 -1.70 6.15
C THR A 21 23.63 -0.33 6.11
N GLY A 22 23.13 0.16 7.25
CA GLY A 22 22.40 1.42 7.38
C GLY A 22 20.95 1.36 6.89
N ARG A 23 20.40 0.15 6.69
CA ARG A 23 19.02 -0.06 6.27
C ARG A 23 18.10 -0.11 7.49
N ARG A 24 16.93 0.51 7.36
CA ARG A 24 15.87 0.45 8.37
C ARG A 24 15.43 -1.00 8.57
N VAL A 25 15.52 -1.47 9.81
CA VAL A 25 14.98 -2.74 10.29
C VAL A 25 13.63 -2.40 10.90
N ASP A 26 12.55 -2.67 10.18
CA ASP A 26 11.21 -2.48 10.71
C ASP A 26 10.91 -3.62 11.70
N VAL A 27 10.61 -3.28 12.96
CA VAL A 27 10.31 -4.27 14.02
C VAL A 27 9.13 -5.18 13.64
N GLN A 28 8.21 -4.70 12.80
CA GLN A 28 7.12 -5.50 12.22
C GLN A 28 7.56 -6.39 11.04
N ALA A 29 8.64 -6.05 10.33
CA ALA A 29 9.24 -6.94 9.33
C ALA A 29 9.90 -8.16 9.98
N GLY A 30 10.21 -8.10 11.29
CA GLY A 30 10.75 -9.22 12.05
C GLY A 30 9.78 -10.41 12.18
N GLN A 31 8.46 -10.16 12.22
CA GLN A 31 7.46 -11.24 12.27
C GLN A 31 7.17 -11.83 10.88
N ALA A 32 7.35 -11.05 9.80
CA ALA A 32 7.22 -11.55 8.43
C ALA A 32 8.50 -12.23 7.91
N ALA A 33 9.65 -12.06 8.58
CA ALA A 33 10.91 -12.65 8.15
C ALA A 33 11.02 -14.16 8.41
N GLU A 34 10.20 -14.74 9.31
CA GLU A 34 10.24 -16.19 9.60
C GLU A 34 9.39 -17.05 8.64
N THR A 35 8.46 -16.44 7.90
CA THR A 35 7.70 -17.12 6.85
C THR A 35 7.99 -16.45 5.52
N ASN A 36 8.61 -17.17 4.58
CA ASN A 36 8.91 -16.73 3.20
C ASN A 36 7.65 -16.39 2.35
N GLY A 37 6.50 -16.10 2.96
CA GLY A 37 5.21 -15.86 2.32
C GLY A 37 4.46 -14.66 2.90
N LEU A 38 3.38 -14.26 2.22
CA LEU A 38 2.47 -13.24 2.71
C LEU A 38 1.88 -13.69 4.06
N PRO A 39 1.79 -12.82 5.08
CA PRO A 39 1.13 -13.18 6.33
C PRO A 39 -0.34 -13.56 6.09
N GLU A 40 -0.84 -14.52 6.87
CA GLU A 40 -2.23 -14.97 6.77
C GLU A 40 -3.19 -13.83 7.10
N LEU A 41 -4.34 -13.78 6.42
CA LEU A 41 -5.36 -12.78 6.69
C LEU A 41 -6.03 -13.03 8.03
N VAL A 42 -6.05 -12.03 8.90
CA VAL A 42 -6.76 -12.13 10.18
C VAL A 42 -8.26 -12.29 9.94
N ALA A 43 -8.87 -13.33 10.51
CA ALA A 43 -10.31 -13.54 10.47
C ALA A 43 -11.04 -12.50 11.34
N LEU A 44 -12.16 -11.99 10.85
CA LEU A 44 -12.99 -11.03 11.59
C LEU A 44 -13.84 -11.75 12.64
N ARG A 45 -13.96 -11.14 13.81
CA ARG A 45 -14.87 -11.58 14.86
C ARG A 45 -16.32 -11.37 14.39
N GLU A 46 -17.20 -12.25 14.87
CA GLU A 46 -18.64 -12.11 14.64
C GLU A 46 -19.18 -10.79 15.19
N LEU A 47 -20.12 -10.21 14.44
CA LEU A 47 -20.74 -8.94 14.79
C LEU A 47 -21.61 -9.09 16.03
N SER A 48 -21.58 -8.07 16.88
CA SER A 48 -22.55 -7.93 17.96
C SER A 48 -23.92 -7.56 17.40
N PRO A 49 -25.01 -7.88 18.10
CA PRO A 49 -26.35 -7.49 17.66
C PRO A 49 -26.46 -5.97 17.56
N VAL A 50 -27.17 -5.50 16.54
CA VAL A 50 -27.47 -4.07 16.35
C VAL A 50 -28.29 -3.56 17.54
N PRO A 51 -27.96 -2.39 18.12
CA PRO A 51 -28.73 -1.82 19.21
C PRO A 51 -30.20 -1.62 18.84
N GLY A 52 -31.11 -1.86 19.79
CA GLY A 52 -32.55 -1.90 19.52
C GLY A 52 -33.20 -0.52 19.38
N THR A 53 -32.56 0.54 19.86
CA THR A 53 -33.06 1.91 19.80
C THR A 53 -32.11 2.85 19.04
N ARG A 54 -32.66 3.94 18.49
CA ARG A 54 -31.89 4.95 17.76
C ARG A 54 -30.89 5.65 18.66
N GLU A 55 -31.31 5.98 19.88
CA GLU A 55 -30.48 6.67 20.88
C GLU A 55 -29.29 5.80 21.29
N GLU A 56 -29.51 4.50 21.54
CA GLU A 56 -28.43 3.55 21.82
C GLU A 56 -27.50 3.37 20.62
N THR A 57 -28.06 3.32 19.40
CA THR A 57 -27.27 3.22 18.16
C THR A 57 -26.34 4.42 18.01
N ILE A 58 -26.84 5.65 18.19
CA ILE A 58 -26.02 6.87 18.09
C ILE A 58 -24.94 6.89 19.19
N ALA A 59 -25.28 6.50 20.42
CA ALA A 59 -24.32 6.45 21.52
C ALA A 59 -23.18 5.45 21.24
N GLU A 60 -23.52 4.26 20.74
CA GLU A 60 -22.54 3.24 20.37
C GLU A 60 -21.73 3.64 19.14
N LEU A 61 -22.33 4.28 18.13
CA LEU A 61 -21.61 4.83 16.97
C LEU A 61 -20.59 5.88 17.38
N ARG A 62 -20.94 6.81 18.25
CA ARG A 62 -19.99 7.83 18.76
C ARG A 62 -18.86 7.21 19.58
N ARG A 63 -19.16 6.15 20.35
CA ARG A 63 -18.12 5.37 21.06
C ARG A 63 -17.17 4.71 20.08
N LEU A 64 -17.69 4.04 19.05
CA LEU A 64 -16.90 3.38 18.03
C LEU A 64 -16.10 4.39 17.19
N GLN A 65 -16.68 5.52 16.81
CA GLN A 65 -15.97 6.60 16.13
C GLN A 65 -14.73 7.04 16.91
N LYS A 66 -14.88 7.28 18.23
CA LYS A 66 -13.75 7.63 19.09
C LYS A 66 -12.72 6.50 19.21
N TYR A 67 -13.15 5.25 19.15
CA TYR A 67 -12.23 4.11 19.19
C TYR A 67 -11.44 3.99 17.88
N PHE A 68 -12.12 4.08 16.74
CA PHE A 68 -11.49 3.95 15.42
C PHE A 68 -10.67 5.18 15.01
N SER A 69 -10.89 6.36 15.63
CA SER A 69 -10.05 7.53 15.38
C SER A 69 -8.57 7.30 15.73
N ASP A 70 -8.27 6.36 16.64
CA ASP A 70 -6.89 5.99 16.97
C ASP A 70 -6.16 5.29 15.80
N MET A 71 -6.90 4.88 14.76
CA MET A 71 -6.39 4.17 13.57
C MET A 71 -6.64 4.93 12.26
N ASP A 72 -7.09 6.20 12.30
CA ASP A 72 -7.38 7.00 11.09
C ASP A 72 -6.20 7.03 10.12
N GLU A 73 -4.98 7.23 10.64
CA GLU A 73 -3.76 7.22 9.83
C GLU A 73 -3.54 5.87 9.14
N LYS A 74 -3.86 4.75 9.80
CA LYS A 74 -3.70 3.42 9.22
C LYS A 74 -4.70 3.15 8.11
N TYR A 75 -5.94 3.62 8.23
CA TYR A 75 -6.91 3.57 7.15
C TYR A 75 -6.45 4.38 5.94
N ALA A 76 -5.94 5.60 6.15
CA ALA A 76 -5.40 6.44 5.08
C ALA A 76 -4.16 5.82 4.41
N VAL A 77 -3.26 5.22 5.19
CA VAL A 77 -2.09 4.49 4.66
C VAL A 77 -2.53 3.28 3.84
N LEU A 78 -3.53 2.52 4.31
CA LEU A 78 -4.04 1.37 3.56
C LEU A 78 -4.62 1.82 2.21
N GLU A 79 -5.41 2.90 2.19
CA GLU A 79 -5.96 3.47 0.96
C GLU A 79 -4.86 3.93 -0.01
N ASP A 80 -3.84 4.64 0.48
CA ASP A 80 -2.71 5.05 -0.36
C ASP A 80 -1.93 3.86 -0.92
N LEU A 81 -1.73 2.80 -0.13
CA LEU A 81 -1.10 1.57 -0.60
C LEU A 81 -1.93 0.88 -1.70
N TRP A 82 -3.26 0.82 -1.54
CA TRP A 82 -4.16 0.32 -2.57
C TRP A 82 -4.09 1.18 -3.84
N MET A 83 -4.12 2.51 -3.71
CA MET A 83 -3.99 3.43 -4.83
C MET A 83 -2.65 3.23 -5.55
N MET A 84 -1.54 3.17 -4.80
CA MET A 84 -0.21 2.93 -5.36
C MET A 84 -0.16 1.60 -6.10
N SER A 85 -0.71 0.53 -5.53
CA SER A 85 -0.75 -0.80 -6.16
C SER A 85 -1.51 -0.79 -7.49
N SER A 86 -2.62 -0.05 -7.58
CA SER A 86 -3.44 0.03 -8.80
C SER A 86 -2.75 0.77 -9.94
N ARG A 87 -1.88 1.73 -9.60
CA ARG A 87 -1.14 2.56 -10.57
C ARG A 87 0.14 1.88 -11.07
N TRP A 88 0.67 0.90 -10.34
CA TRP A 88 1.91 0.21 -10.69
C TRP A 88 1.70 -0.77 -11.85
N ARG A 89 2.04 -0.33 -13.06
CA ARG A 89 1.93 -1.14 -14.28
C ARG A 89 3.16 -2.01 -14.50
N GLN A 90 2.93 -3.21 -15.06
CA GLN A 90 3.99 -4.09 -15.53
C GLN A 90 4.86 -3.39 -16.59
N PRO A 91 6.20 -3.47 -16.50
CA PRO A 91 7.06 -2.90 -17.52
C PRO A 91 6.83 -3.63 -18.84
N SER A 92 6.49 -2.87 -19.87
CA SER A 92 6.22 -3.43 -21.19
C SER A 92 7.52 -3.58 -22.00
N ARG A 93 7.57 -4.61 -22.84
CA ARG A 93 8.70 -4.84 -23.75
C ARG A 93 8.77 -3.80 -24.86
N SER A 94 7.61 -3.38 -25.39
CA SER A 94 7.54 -2.39 -26.48
C SER A 94 8.12 -1.03 -26.07
N HIS A 95 7.83 -0.54 -24.86
CA HIS A 95 8.40 0.72 -24.38
C HIS A 95 9.93 0.65 -24.27
N TRP A 96 10.50 -0.47 -23.84
CA TRP A 96 11.95 -0.65 -23.78
C TRP A 96 12.61 -0.86 -25.14
N LEU A 97 11.91 -1.49 -26.11
CA LEU A 97 12.38 -1.58 -27.48
C LEU A 97 12.41 -0.19 -28.14
N ILE A 98 11.34 0.60 -28.02
CA ILE A 98 11.26 1.94 -28.61
C ILE A 98 12.22 2.89 -27.89
N GLY A 99 12.16 2.97 -26.56
CA GLY A 99 13.00 3.88 -25.78
C GLY A 99 14.49 3.52 -25.86
N GLY A 100 14.81 2.22 -25.79
CA GLY A 100 16.19 1.76 -25.99
C GLY A 100 16.69 2.00 -27.42
N GLY A 101 15.80 1.93 -28.41
CA GLY A 101 16.13 2.23 -29.81
C GLY A 101 16.41 3.71 -30.03
N LEU A 102 15.59 4.58 -29.45
CA LEU A 102 15.82 6.04 -29.46
C LEU A 102 17.14 6.40 -28.77
N LEU A 103 17.45 5.79 -27.62
CA LEU A 103 18.72 6.02 -26.92
C LEU A 103 19.92 5.50 -27.70
N ALA A 104 19.83 4.29 -28.27
CA ALA A 104 20.89 3.73 -29.10
C ALA A 104 21.11 4.53 -30.38
N LEU A 105 20.03 5.05 -30.97
CA LEU A 105 20.08 5.91 -32.17
C LEU A 105 20.79 7.22 -31.85
N LEU A 106 20.45 7.85 -30.72
CA LEU A 106 21.13 9.05 -30.25
C LEU A 106 22.64 8.81 -30.07
N LEU A 107 23.01 7.72 -29.40
CA LEU A 107 24.43 7.36 -29.19
C LEU A 107 25.14 7.07 -30.51
N TYR A 108 24.46 6.39 -31.44
CA TYR A 108 24.98 6.11 -32.77
C TYR A 108 25.15 7.38 -33.61
N LEU A 109 24.25 8.35 -33.52
CA LEU A 109 24.42 9.63 -34.22
C LEU A 109 25.57 10.45 -33.63
N LEU A 110 25.75 10.43 -32.30
CA LEU A 110 26.83 11.19 -31.65
C LEU A 110 28.22 10.61 -31.90
N ILE A 111 28.35 9.28 -31.96
CA ILE A 111 29.65 8.59 -32.01
C ILE A 111 29.86 7.87 -33.34
N GLY A 112 28.81 7.25 -33.86
CA GLY A 112 28.82 6.37 -35.04
C GLY A 112 29.01 7.09 -36.38
N ILE A 113 28.74 8.39 -36.48
CA ILE A 113 29.03 9.19 -37.70
C ILE A 113 30.53 9.18 -38.04
N HIS A 114 31.40 8.99 -37.03
CA HIS A 114 32.85 8.90 -37.22
C HIS A 114 33.33 7.52 -37.73
N PHE A 115 32.43 6.54 -37.84
CA PHE A 115 32.76 5.17 -38.22
C PHE A 115 32.27 4.84 -39.65
N PRO A 116 32.97 3.98 -40.39
CA PRO A 116 32.59 3.60 -41.75
C PRO A 116 31.22 2.91 -41.83
N ALA A 117 30.55 2.99 -42.98
CA ALA A 117 29.14 2.60 -43.18
C ALA A 117 28.75 1.15 -42.77
N GLY A 118 29.71 0.26 -42.52
CA GLY A 118 29.48 -1.11 -42.03
C GLY A 118 29.15 -1.23 -40.54
N VAL A 119 29.08 -0.13 -39.79
CA VAL A 119 29.01 -0.12 -38.31
C VAL A 119 27.56 -0.15 -37.78
N ILE A 120 26.56 -0.34 -38.65
CA ILE A 120 25.15 -0.55 -38.24
C ILE A 120 24.98 -1.74 -37.28
N VAL A 121 25.88 -2.72 -37.34
CA VAL A 121 25.92 -3.85 -36.39
C VAL A 121 26.16 -3.36 -34.97
N LEU A 122 27.01 -2.35 -34.75
CA LEU A 122 27.21 -1.77 -33.42
C LEU A 122 25.95 -1.09 -32.90
N PHE A 123 25.19 -0.40 -33.78
CA PHE A 123 23.89 0.14 -33.40
C PHE A 123 22.93 -0.96 -32.95
N LEU A 124 22.79 -2.05 -33.72
CA LEU A 124 21.90 -3.15 -33.39
C LEU A 124 22.30 -3.85 -32.08
N VAL A 125 23.60 -4.07 -31.87
CA VAL A 125 24.12 -4.66 -30.61
C VAL A 125 23.86 -3.72 -29.43
N LEU A 126 24.15 -2.43 -29.58
CA LEU A 126 23.93 -1.43 -28.53
C LEU A 126 22.44 -1.32 -28.18
N TRP A 127 21.57 -1.26 -29.19
CA TRP A 127 20.13 -1.23 -29.02
C TRP A 127 19.63 -2.47 -28.27
N GLY A 128 20.00 -3.67 -28.74
CA GLY A 128 19.63 -4.93 -28.09
C GLY A 128 20.08 -4.98 -26.63
N LEU A 129 21.32 -4.56 -26.34
CA LEU A 129 21.90 -4.56 -25.00
C LEU A 129 21.16 -3.58 -24.06
N ILE A 130 20.95 -2.34 -24.50
CA ILE A 130 20.24 -1.30 -23.71
C ILE A 130 18.80 -1.75 -23.44
N SER A 131 18.08 -2.17 -24.47
CA SER A 131 16.68 -2.61 -24.33
C SER A 131 16.57 -3.83 -23.42
N TYR A 132 17.45 -4.83 -23.57
CA TYR A 132 17.43 -6.04 -22.75
C TYR A 132 17.77 -5.76 -21.29
N LEU A 133 18.89 -5.07 -21.02
CA LEU A 133 19.32 -4.76 -19.66
C LEU A 133 18.35 -3.83 -18.95
N GLY A 134 17.83 -2.82 -19.64
CA GLY A 134 16.81 -1.91 -19.12
C GLY A 134 15.51 -2.63 -18.77
N TYR A 135 15.05 -3.52 -19.66
CA TYR A 135 13.89 -4.35 -19.40
C TYR A 135 14.11 -5.30 -18.20
N GLN A 136 15.25 -6.00 -18.14
CA GLN A 136 15.55 -6.90 -17.02
C GLN A 136 15.63 -6.17 -15.68
N ARG A 137 16.27 -4.99 -15.64
CA ARG A 137 16.36 -4.18 -14.43
C ARG A 137 14.98 -3.70 -13.98
N SER A 138 14.18 -3.16 -14.89
CA SER A 138 12.83 -2.69 -14.57
C SER A 138 11.90 -3.83 -14.15
N TRP A 139 12.04 -5.02 -14.73
CA TRP A 139 11.28 -6.20 -14.33
C TRP A 139 11.63 -6.67 -12.92
N ARG A 140 12.92 -6.74 -12.57
CA ARG A 140 13.35 -7.09 -11.20
C ARG A 140 12.88 -6.07 -10.17
N ALA A 141 12.99 -4.78 -10.50
CA ALA A 141 12.47 -3.72 -9.64
C ALA A 141 10.95 -3.84 -9.47
N TYR A 142 10.20 -4.05 -10.56
CA TYR A 142 8.76 -4.28 -10.52
C TYR A 142 8.36 -5.42 -9.60
N LEU A 143 9.02 -6.58 -9.71
CA LEU A 143 8.74 -7.73 -8.84
C LEU A 143 9.08 -7.46 -7.37
N ALA A 144 10.20 -6.78 -7.10
CA ALA A 144 10.60 -6.43 -5.74
C ALA A 144 9.60 -5.45 -5.09
N HIS A 145 9.18 -4.43 -5.82
CA HIS A 145 8.19 -3.46 -5.35
C HIS A 145 6.81 -4.10 -5.19
N LYS A 146 6.35 -4.91 -6.16
CA LYS A 146 5.07 -5.62 -6.06
C LYS A 146 5.00 -6.46 -4.80
N ARG A 147 6.02 -7.28 -4.53
CA ARG A 147 6.07 -8.11 -3.32
C ARG A 147 6.07 -7.29 -2.04
N LYS A 148 6.85 -6.19 -2.03
CA LYS A 148 6.88 -5.29 -0.87
C LYS A 148 5.52 -4.65 -0.63
N THR A 149 4.89 -4.09 -1.65
CA THR A 149 3.57 -3.46 -1.55
C THR A 149 2.50 -4.46 -1.11
N GLU A 150 2.49 -5.68 -1.64
CA GLU A 150 1.53 -6.72 -1.20
C GLU A 150 1.71 -7.09 0.28
N LEU A 151 2.97 -7.15 0.76
CA LEU A 151 3.29 -7.40 2.16
C LEU A 151 2.88 -6.22 3.05
N ASP A 152 3.15 -4.99 2.63
CA ASP A 152 2.80 -3.77 3.36
C ASP A 152 1.27 -3.63 3.47
N ILE A 153 0.52 -3.91 2.38
CA ILE A 153 -0.95 -3.94 2.37
C ILE A 153 -1.45 -4.99 3.36
N ARG A 154 -0.96 -6.24 3.26
CA ARG A 154 -1.44 -7.34 4.14
C ARG A 154 -1.15 -7.06 5.60
N THR A 155 0.03 -6.51 5.91
CA THR A 155 0.45 -6.19 7.27
C THR A 155 -0.43 -5.08 7.85
N THR A 156 -0.69 -4.03 7.07
CA THR A 156 -1.55 -2.91 7.49
C THR A 156 -3.01 -3.37 7.65
N GLU A 157 -3.53 -4.17 6.71
CA GLU A 157 -4.87 -4.75 6.79
C GLU A 157 -5.02 -5.62 8.05
N ASN A 158 -4.02 -6.46 8.36
CA ASN A 158 -4.03 -7.28 9.56
C ASN A 158 -3.97 -6.45 10.86
N GLN A 159 -3.25 -5.32 10.88
CA GLN A 159 -3.27 -4.40 12.02
C GLN A 159 -4.67 -3.85 12.26
N ILE A 160 -5.32 -3.39 11.20
CA ILE A 160 -6.70 -2.88 11.25
C ILE A 160 -7.67 -3.98 11.71
N ARG A 161 -7.57 -5.20 11.14
CA ARG A 161 -8.41 -6.34 11.51
C ARG A 161 -8.22 -6.77 12.96
N ASN A 162 -6.99 -6.78 13.47
CA ASN A 162 -6.71 -7.06 14.88
C ASN A 162 -7.32 -5.99 15.78
N PHE A 163 -7.12 -4.71 15.46
CA PHE A 163 -7.70 -3.60 16.22
C PHE A 163 -9.23 -3.61 16.20
N TYR A 164 -9.83 -3.93 15.05
CA TYR A 164 -11.26 -4.14 14.90
C TYR A 164 -11.76 -5.30 15.78
N ASN A 165 -11.03 -6.42 15.82
CA ASN A 165 -11.39 -7.57 16.65
C ASN A 165 -11.32 -7.27 18.16
N ASP A 166 -10.49 -6.32 18.58
CA ASP A 166 -10.41 -5.86 19.97
C ASP A 166 -11.55 -4.89 20.35
N ALA A 167 -12.29 -4.37 19.37
CA ALA A 167 -13.45 -3.52 19.62
C ALA A 167 -14.54 -4.28 20.39
N THR A 168 -14.90 -3.76 21.55
CA THR A 168 -16.01 -4.32 22.35
C THR A 168 -17.35 -3.94 21.72
N ARG A 169 -18.29 -4.89 21.64
CA ARG A 169 -19.67 -4.69 21.11
C ARG A 169 -19.71 -4.03 19.72
N CYS A 170 -18.80 -4.40 18.82
CA CYS A 170 -18.83 -3.88 17.46
C CYS A 170 -19.95 -4.55 16.67
N PHE A 171 -20.92 -3.76 16.21
CA PHE A 171 -22.04 -4.22 15.36
C PHE A 171 -21.87 -3.76 13.90
N LEU A 172 -20.88 -2.92 13.61
CA LEU A 172 -20.58 -2.42 12.27
C LEU A 172 -19.62 -3.36 11.55
N PRO A 173 -19.88 -3.72 10.28
CA PRO A 173 -18.89 -4.41 9.46
C PRO A 173 -17.64 -3.54 9.23
N LEU A 174 -16.48 -4.16 9.03
CA LEU A 174 -15.20 -3.48 8.88
C LEU A 174 -15.22 -2.37 7.82
N ASP A 175 -15.87 -2.59 6.69
CA ASP A 175 -15.92 -1.63 5.57
C ASP A 175 -16.62 -0.30 5.95
N TYR A 176 -17.48 -0.33 6.99
CA TYR A 176 -18.19 0.85 7.51
C TYR A 176 -17.43 1.51 8.68
N THR A 177 -16.24 1.03 9.00
CA THR A 177 -15.41 1.59 10.09
C THR A 177 -14.39 2.62 9.62
N SER A 178 -14.43 2.99 8.33
CA SER A 178 -13.62 4.09 7.82
C SER A 178 -14.10 5.44 8.39
N PRO A 179 -13.21 6.43 8.55
CA PRO A 179 -13.54 7.68 9.23
C PRO A 179 -14.61 8.50 8.48
N GLU A 180 -14.57 8.46 7.15
CA GLU A 180 -15.54 9.12 6.27
C GLU A 180 -16.95 8.56 6.46
N VAL A 181 -17.07 7.22 6.42
CA VAL A 181 -18.37 6.53 6.57
C VAL A 181 -18.95 6.73 7.97
N PHE A 182 -18.12 6.73 9.02
CA PHE A 182 -18.56 7.07 10.38
C PHE A 182 -19.18 8.46 10.48
N HIS A 183 -18.54 9.45 9.84
CA HIS A 183 -19.02 10.83 9.86
C HIS A 183 -20.38 10.96 9.17
N GLU A 184 -20.53 10.35 7.98
CA GLU A 184 -21.79 10.35 7.23
C GLU A 184 -22.92 9.64 7.99
N LEU A 185 -22.65 8.47 8.56
CA LEU A 185 -23.62 7.70 9.34
C LEU A 185 -24.15 8.48 10.54
N ILE A 186 -23.26 9.10 11.31
CA ILE A 186 -23.65 9.88 12.49
C ILE A 186 -24.46 11.11 12.08
N LEU A 187 -24.04 11.83 11.04
CA LEU A 187 -24.79 12.99 10.54
C LEU A 187 -26.16 12.61 9.96
N GLY A 188 -26.25 11.51 9.21
CA GLY A 188 -27.50 11.02 8.65
C GLY A 188 -28.50 10.58 9.74
N LEU A 189 -28.00 9.95 10.80
CA LEU A 189 -28.80 9.57 11.96
C LEU A 189 -29.17 10.77 12.84
N ASP A 190 -28.29 11.75 13.04
CA ASP A 190 -28.59 12.95 13.83
C ASP A 190 -29.59 13.87 13.09
N SER A 191 -29.46 14.01 11.78
CA SER A 191 -30.40 14.79 10.93
C SER A 191 -31.76 14.11 10.73
N GLY A 192 -31.86 12.81 11.01
CA GLY A 192 -33.07 12.01 10.76
C GLY A 192 -33.31 11.67 9.29
N MET A 193 -32.33 11.89 8.40
CA MET A 193 -32.38 11.38 7.02
C MET A 193 -32.31 9.86 6.96
N ILE A 194 -31.69 9.24 7.96
CA ILE A 194 -31.57 7.78 8.09
C ILE A 194 -32.32 7.38 9.37
N THR A 195 -33.19 6.38 9.26
CA THR A 195 -33.98 5.86 10.40
C THR A 195 -33.24 4.79 11.19
N SER A 196 -32.35 4.02 10.56
CA SER A 196 -31.52 2.99 11.19
C SER A 196 -30.25 2.70 10.38
N PHE A 197 -29.24 2.06 11.00
CA PHE A 197 -28.05 1.59 10.28
C PHE A 197 -28.40 0.63 9.13
N GLU A 198 -29.44 -0.19 9.30
CA GLU A 198 -29.90 -1.13 8.27
C GLU A 198 -30.44 -0.40 7.03
N ASP A 199 -31.09 0.75 7.22
CA ASP A 199 -31.56 1.59 6.11
C ASP A 199 -30.40 2.21 5.32
N TYR A 200 -29.27 2.52 5.97
CA TYR A 200 -28.06 2.96 5.26
C TYR A 200 -27.46 1.82 4.44
N ARG A 201 -27.38 0.61 5.01
CA ARG A 201 -26.84 -0.60 4.36
C ARG A 201 -27.64 -1.06 3.14
N ILE A 202 -28.95 -0.80 3.11
CA ILE A 202 -29.81 -1.18 1.97
C ILE A 202 -29.69 -0.17 0.81
N ASN A 203 -29.41 1.10 1.12
CA ASN A 203 -29.40 2.17 0.13
C ASN A 203 -28.02 2.46 -0.49
N ASN A 204 -26.93 1.91 0.06
CA ASN A 204 -25.54 2.05 -0.40
C ASN A 204 -24.81 0.70 -0.37
#